data_AF-A0A958V9C5-F1
#
_entry.id   AF-A0A958V9C5-F1
#
_cell.length_a   1.000
_cell.length_b   1.000
_cell.length_c   1.000
_cell.angle_alpha   90.00
_cell.angle_beta   90.00
_cell.angle_gamma   90.00
#
_symmetry.space_group_name_H-M   'P 1'
#
loop_
_entity.id
_entity.type
_entity.pdbx_description
1 polymer ?
#
loop_
_entity_poly.entity_id
_entity_poly.type
_entity_poly.pdbx_seq_one_letter_code
_entity_poly.pdbx_strand_id
1 'polypeptide(L)'
;MAKHIVFLFILFLFSCSNDSESGKSIKTYKYEIELKANEQDVQRSKENGSYEQDLENSMYALQKRFLIAGMQDLNPIIDFDKGEIIFQYNGPKEMPDEMLAKLLGSSSEVGFYETYDAGKILALIYGKPLQNYVIGKWVEDQDALDVLIDSNQIMSDYMQEYFPAYPAVDFSDLTSFSIPYVFIAKAEDTAKVNAILKDTVFLNPLAIYQDLEMHWGKYVIKDKFFGLYCLKTDFGDAMMSSSSIKEVTQNFDSQTQEPVVLINLTEEGRREFADLSSKNLDKYLAIALNDQVISAPKVQQIIEGGQVQISGNFNKEEIQELVAMLGMGNLAFEFKKKN
;
A
#
# COMPACT_ATOMS: atom_id res chain seq x y z
N MET A 1 -23.74 -31.86 -8.34
CA MET A 1 -24.66 -30.74 -8.57
C MET A 1 -23.81 -29.50 -8.78
N ALA A 2 -24.02 -28.81 -9.90
CA ALA A 2 -23.19 -27.72 -10.40
C ALA A 2 -23.39 -26.39 -9.65
N LYS A 3 -22.37 -25.53 -9.76
CA LYS A 3 -22.31 -24.04 -9.81
C LYS A 3 -21.00 -23.59 -9.16
N HIS A 4 -20.16 -22.68 -9.66
CA HIS A 4 -19.95 -21.99 -10.94
C HIS A 4 -18.56 -21.33 -10.83
N ILE A 5 -17.81 -21.35 -11.95
CA ILE A 5 -16.90 -20.31 -12.49
C ILE A 5 -16.21 -19.37 -11.48
N VAL A 6 -14.87 -19.48 -11.37
CA VAL A 6 -14.00 -18.36 -11.02
C VAL A 6 -13.07 -18.12 -12.21
N PHE A 7 -13.16 -16.93 -12.78
CA PHE A 7 -12.30 -16.43 -13.86
C PHE A 7 -10.85 -16.37 -13.37
N LEU A 8 -10.03 -17.30 -13.85
CA LEU A 8 -8.57 -17.13 -13.84
C LEU A 8 -8.26 -16.06 -14.89
N PHE A 9 -8.00 -14.82 -14.45
CA PHE A 9 -7.36 -13.81 -15.29
C PHE A 9 -5.89 -14.23 -15.48
N ILE A 10 -5.67 -15.24 -16.33
CA ILE A 10 -4.36 -15.45 -16.95
C ILE A 10 -4.21 -14.26 -17.89
N LEU A 11 -3.34 -13.31 -17.54
CA LEU A 11 -2.71 -12.44 -18.52
C LEU A 11 -2.09 -13.37 -19.57
N PHE A 12 -2.74 -13.52 -20.71
CA PHE A 12 -2.07 -13.94 -21.92
C PHE A 12 -1.13 -12.80 -22.30
N LEU A 13 0.06 -12.84 -21.72
CA LEU A 13 1.26 -12.25 -22.27
C LEU A 13 1.37 -12.75 -23.71
N PHE A 14 1.09 -11.88 -24.68
CA PHE A 14 1.76 -12.00 -25.98
C PHE A 14 3.23 -11.63 -25.73
N SER A 15 3.98 -12.60 -25.18
CA SER A 15 5.42 -12.65 -25.38
C SER A 15 5.62 -12.82 -26.88
N CYS A 16 6.12 -11.80 -27.55
CA CYS A 16 6.72 -11.96 -28.86
C CYS A 16 8.01 -12.78 -28.68
N SER A 17 7.90 -14.12 -28.62
CA SER A 17 9.01 -14.97 -29.05
C SER A 17 8.96 -15.02 -30.57
N ASN A 18 10.11 -14.76 -31.19
CA ASN A 18 10.34 -15.04 -32.61
C ASN A 18 10.31 -16.56 -32.81
N ASP A 19 9.12 -17.14 -32.88
CA ASP A 19 8.93 -18.45 -33.46
C ASP A 19 8.33 -18.26 -34.86
N SER A 20 9.23 -18.38 -35.82
CA SER A 20 8.95 -18.38 -37.24
C SER A 20 8.13 -19.61 -37.62
N GLU A 21 6.80 -19.54 -37.52
CA GLU A 21 5.89 -20.39 -38.30
C GLU A 21 4.46 -19.82 -38.35
N SER A 22 4.03 -19.49 -39.59
CA SER A 22 2.72 -18.92 -40.02
C SER A 22 2.52 -17.39 -39.89
N GLY A 23 2.96 -16.67 -40.92
CA GLY A 23 2.75 -15.22 -41.09
C GLY A 23 1.30 -14.81 -41.35
N LYS A 24 0.51 -14.67 -40.29
CA LYS A 24 -0.66 -13.78 -40.30
C LYS A 24 -0.30 -12.50 -39.56
N SER A 25 -0.06 -11.42 -40.30
CA SER A 25 0.01 -10.08 -39.71
C SER A 25 -1.31 -9.79 -38.99
N ILE A 26 -1.26 -9.61 -37.68
CA ILE A 26 -2.43 -9.17 -36.91
C ILE A 26 -2.79 -7.76 -37.40
N LYS A 27 -4.01 -7.57 -37.91
CA LYS A 27 -4.48 -6.24 -38.33
C LYS A 27 -4.60 -5.34 -37.12
N THR A 28 -4.05 -4.13 -37.21
CA THR A 28 -4.15 -3.10 -36.17
C THR A 28 -5.01 -1.93 -36.67
N TYR A 29 -5.77 -1.34 -35.76
CA TYR A 29 -6.62 -0.17 -36.00
C TYR A 29 -6.25 0.94 -35.01
N LYS A 30 -6.54 2.18 -35.40
CA LYS A 30 -6.41 3.35 -34.52
C LYS A 30 -7.62 3.47 -33.62
N TYR A 31 -7.38 3.68 -32.34
CA TYR A 31 -8.40 3.89 -31.33
C TYR A 31 -8.01 5.10 -30.46
N GLU A 32 -9.01 5.69 -29.81
CA GLU A 32 -8.84 6.80 -28.88
C GLU A 32 -9.56 6.49 -27.57
N ILE A 33 -8.94 6.83 -26.45
CA ILE A 33 -9.57 6.86 -25.12
C ILE A 33 -9.60 8.30 -24.67
N GLU A 34 -10.78 8.90 -24.66
CA GLU A 34 -11.00 10.25 -24.15
C GLU A 34 -11.42 10.19 -22.67
N LEU A 35 -10.67 10.86 -21.81
CA LEU A 35 -10.90 10.88 -20.37
C LEU A 35 -11.13 12.32 -19.91
N LYS A 36 -12.16 12.53 -19.08
CA LYS A 36 -12.45 13.82 -18.45
C LYS A 36 -12.22 13.73 -16.94
N ALA A 37 -11.46 14.68 -16.40
CA ALA A 37 -11.25 14.82 -14.97
C ALA A 37 -12.53 15.29 -14.26
N ASN A 38 -12.69 14.88 -13.00
CA ASN A 38 -13.78 15.32 -12.14
C ASN A 38 -13.69 16.84 -11.87
N GLU A 39 -14.80 17.55 -12.08
CA GLU A 39 -14.85 19.01 -12.03
C GLU A 39 -14.54 19.56 -10.63
N GLN A 40 -14.87 18.83 -9.56
CA GLN A 40 -14.57 19.26 -8.19
C GLN A 40 -13.08 19.21 -7.89
N ASP A 41 -12.39 18.16 -8.35
CA ASP A 41 -10.96 18.01 -8.15
C ASP A 41 -10.18 19.06 -8.95
N VAL A 42 -10.61 19.29 -10.21
CA VAL A 42 -10.08 20.36 -11.07
C VAL A 42 -10.21 21.72 -10.41
N GLN A 43 -11.38 22.03 -9.82
CA GLN A 43 -11.59 23.31 -9.16
C GLN A 43 -10.67 23.50 -7.95
N ARG A 44 -10.55 22.47 -7.09
CA ARG A 44 -9.64 22.50 -5.93
C ARG A 44 -8.19 22.70 -6.33
N SER A 45 -7.73 21.98 -7.35
CA SER A 45 -6.36 22.08 -7.84
C SER A 45 -6.07 23.45 -8.50
N LYS A 46 -7.04 24.05 -9.18
CA LYS A 46 -6.94 25.44 -9.70
C LYS A 46 -6.81 26.46 -8.57
N GLU A 47 -7.59 26.30 -7.50
CA GLU A 47 -7.51 27.17 -6.31
C GLU A 47 -6.13 27.10 -5.63
N ASN A 48 -5.51 25.92 -5.66
CA ASN A 48 -4.17 25.68 -5.12
C ASN A 48 -3.03 26.04 -6.08
N GLY A 49 -3.34 26.41 -7.34
CA GLY A 49 -2.35 26.74 -8.37
C GLY A 49 -1.56 25.54 -8.90
N SER A 50 -2.01 24.30 -8.64
CA SER A 50 -1.34 23.06 -9.05
C SER A 50 -1.95 22.39 -10.29
N TYR A 51 -3.00 22.99 -10.87
CA TYR A 51 -3.82 22.39 -11.93
C TYR A 51 -3.08 21.75 -13.10
N GLU A 52 -2.18 22.49 -13.75
CA GLU A 52 -1.46 21.96 -14.92
C GLU A 52 -0.56 20.79 -14.53
N GLN A 53 0.17 20.94 -13.43
CA GLN A 53 1.06 19.90 -12.90
C GLN A 53 0.29 18.63 -12.50
N ASP A 54 -0.86 18.78 -11.84
CA ASP A 54 -1.71 17.68 -11.43
C ASP A 54 -2.29 16.91 -12.63
N LEU A 55 -2.62 17.64 -13.71
CA LEU A 55 -3.13 17.05 -14.95
C LEU A 55 -2.04 16.31 -15.72
N GLU A 56 -0.83 16.86 -15.77
CA GLU A 56 0.34 16.21 -16.33
C GLU A 56 0.73 14.95 -15.53
N ASN A 57 0.76 15.04 -14.19
CA ASN A 57 1.04 13.91 -13.31
C ASN A 57 0.02 12.78 -13.52
N SER A 58 -1.26 13.13 -13.62
CA SER A 58 -2.32 12.18 -13.92
C SER A 58 -2.16 11.54 -15.30
N MET A 59 -1.76 12.30 -16.32
CA MET A 59 -1.46 11.79 -17.66
C MET A 59 -0.34 10.74 -17.61
N TYR A 60 0.76 11.03 -16.93
CA TYR A 60 1.87 10.08 -16.79
C TYR A 60 1.44 8.80 -16.06
N ALA A 61 0.66 8.92 -14.99
CA ALA A 61 0.14 7.76 -14.26
C ALA A 61 -0.81 6.91 -15.12
N LEU A 62 -1.74 7.53 -15.84
CA LEU A 62 -2.62 6.85 -16.80
C LEU A 62 -1.83 6.17 -17.92
N GLN A 63 -0.81 6.83 -18.46
CA GLN A 63 0.06 6.25 -19.47
C GLN A 63 0.74 4.99 -18.94
N LYS A 64 1.32 5.03 -17.73
CA LYS A 64 1.93 3.85 -17.11
C LYS A 64 0.93 2.71 -16.91
N ARG A 65 -0.28 3.01 -16.43
CA ARG A 65 -1.38 2.02 -16.27
C ARG A 65 -1.72 1.35 -17.60
N PHE A 66 -1.81 2.11 -18.67
CA PHE A 66 -2.09 1.60 -20.02
C PHE A 66 -0.94 0.77 -20.59
N LEU A 67 0.32 1.18 -20.37
CA LEU A 67 1.48 0.38 -20.74
C LEU A 67 1.51 -0.96 -19.98
N ILE A 68 1.22 -0.96 -18.68
CA ILE A 68 1.11 -2.17 -17.84
C ILE A 68 -0.02 -3.09 -18.34
N ALA A 69 -1.12 -2.51 -18.81
CA ALA A 69 -2.22 -3.22 -19.47
C ALA A 69 -1.83 -3.83 -20.84
N GLY A 70 -0.59 -3.63 -21.30
CA GLY A 70 -0.07 -4.17 -22.55
C GLY A 70 -0.35 -3.30 -23.76
N MET A 71 -0.83 -2.07 -23.58
CA MET A 71 -0.96 -1.12 -24.68
C MET A 71 0.42 -0.64 -25.14
N GLN A 72 0.56 -0.41 -26.44
CA GLN A 72 1.78 0.09 -27.07
C GLN A 72 1.45 1.30 -27.94
N ASP A 73 2.47 2.07 -28.32
CA ASP A 73 2.34 3.24 -29.19
C ASP A 73 1.32 4.28 -28.69
N LEU A 74 1.23 4.47 -27.37
CA LEU A 74 0.35 5.45 -26.75
C LEU A 74 0.85 6.87 -27.03
N ASN A 75 0.00 7.69 -27.63
CA ASN A 75 0.24 9.11 -27.83
C ASN A 75 -0.77 9.92 -26.98
N PRO A 76 -0.38 10.39 -25.79
CA PRO A 76 -1.23 11.20 -24.93
C PRO A 76 -1.32 12.65 -25.43
N ILE A 77 -2.50 13.24 -25.31
CA ILE A 77 -2.79 14.65 -25.61
C ILE A 77 -3.58 15.22 -24.43
N ILE A 78 -3.11 16.33 -23.87
CA ILE A 78 -3.81 17.03 -22.78
C ILE A 78 -4.56 18.23 -23.34
N ASP A 79 -5.83 18.37 -22.97
CA ASP A 79 -6.63 19.59 -23.16
C ASP A 79 -6.82 20.26 -21.79
N PHE A 80 -5.93 21.19 -21.48
CA PHE A 80 -5.93 21.93 -20.20
C PHE A 80 -7.18 22.77 -20.01
N ASP A 81 -7.78 23.29 -21.08
CA ASP A 81 -9.00 24.10 -20.97
C ASP A 81 -10.19 23.26 -20.51
N LYS A 82 -10.26 22.01 -20.99
CA LYS A 82 -11.35 21.08 -20.66
C LYS A 82 -11.07 20.14 -19.49
N GLY A 83 -9.81 20.05 -19.03
CA GLY A 83 -9.40 19.04 -18.06
C GLY A 83 -9.53 17.62 -18.62
N GLU A 84 -9.19 17.46 -19.91
CA GLU A 84 -9.31 16.20 -20.63
C GLU A 84 -7.93 15.64 -20.99
N ILE A 85 -7.82 14.32 -20.99
CA ILE A 85 -6.64 13.59 -21.47
C ILE A 85 -7.11 12.57 -22.50
N ILE A 86 -6.50 12.62 -23.69
CA ILE A 86 -6.84 11.75 -24.81
C ILE A 86 -5.65 10.86 -25.09
N PHE A 87 -5.87 9.54 -25.11
CA PHE A 87 -4.85 8.57 -25.47
C PHE A 87 -5.16 7.96 -26.83
N GLN A 88 -4.33 8.26 -27.83
CA GLN A 88 -4.39 7.62 -29.13
C GLN A 88 -3.47 6.39 -29.14
N TYR A 89 -3.93 5.27 -29.70
CA TYR A 89 -3.12 4.05 -29.78
C TYR A 89 -3.51 3.17 -30.99
N ASN A 90 -2.60 2.26 -31.35
CA ASN A 90 -2.86 1.23 -32.34
C ASN A 90 -3.06 -0.11 -31.64
N GLY A 91 -4.11 -0.85 -32.01
CA GLY A 91 -4.37 -2.16 -31.42
C GLY A 91 -5.20 -3.07 -32.31
N PRO A 92 -5.23 -4.38 -32.01
CA PRO A 92 -6.10 -5.32 -32.72
C PRO A 92 -7.58 -5.17 -32.33
N LYS A 93 -7.86 -4.55 -31.18
CA LYS A 93 -9.19 -4.29 -30.62
C LYS A 93 -9.15 -3.05 -29.72
N GLU A 94 -10.30 -2.40 -29.57
CA GLU A 94 -10.49 -1.35 -28.58
C GLU A 94 -10.38 -1.92 -27.16
N MET A 95 -9.91 -1.11 -26.22
CA MET A 95 -9.91 -1.41 -24.80
C MET A 95 -11.35 -1.63 -24.29
N PRO A 96 -11.66 -2.79 -23.69
CA PRO A 96 -12.96 -3.01 -23.08
C PRO A 96 -13.24 -2.01 -21.95
N ASP A 97 -14.47 -1.50 -21.88
CA ASP A 97 -14.85 -0.51 -20.86
C ASP A 97 -14.66 -1.01 -19.43
N GLU A 98 -14.87 -2.30 -19.17
CA GLU A 98 -14.62 -2.92 -17.86
C GLU A 98 -13.14 -2.84 -17.45
N MET A 99 -12.25 -3.09 -18.41
CA MET A 99 -10.80 -3.00 -18.18
C MET A 99 -10.37 -1.54 -17.98
N LEU A 100 -10.92 -0.63 -18.79
CA LEU A 100 -10.68 0.80 -18.64
C LEU A 100 -11.13 1.29 -17.25
N ALA A 101 -12.36 0.96 -16.84
CA ALA A 101 -12.89 1.33 -15.53
C ALA A 101 -11.99 0.82 -14.38
N LYS A 102 -11.45 -0.40 -14.50
CA LYS A 102 -10.50 -0.95 -13.52
C LYS A 102 -9.20 -0.13 -13.45
N LEU A 103 -8.66 0.30 -14.60
CA LEU A 103 -7.42 1.10 -14.67
C LEU A 103 -7.63 2.55 -14.21
N LEU A 104 -8.80 3.12 -14.44
CA LEU A 104 -9.15 4.47 -13.94
C LEU A 104 -9.40 4.44 -12.42
N GLY A 105 -10.13 3.43 -11.95
CA GLY A 105 -10.50 3.30 -10.54
C GLY A 105 -9.40 2.73 -9.63
N SER A 106 -8.32 2.18 -10.18
CA SER A 106 -7.20 1.68 -9.37
C SER A 106 -6.41 2.86 -8.79
N SER A 107 -6.80 3.44 -7.66
CA SER A 107 -5.83 4.28 -6.92
C SER A 107 -4.67 3.39 -6.47
N SER A 108 -3.45 3.92 -6.55
CA SER A 108 -2.25 3.27 -6.03
C SER A 108 -1.44 4.35 -5.34
N GLU A 109 -1.96 4.71 -4.17
CA GLU A 109 -1.31 5.65 -3.27
C GLU A 109 -0.23 4.89 -2.52
N VAL A 110 1.00 5.11 -2.96
CA VAL A 110 2.19 4.64 -2.26
C VAL A 110 2.59 5.71 -1.27
N GLY A 111 2.72 5.33 0.00
CA GLY A 111 3.19 6.20 1.06
C GLY A 111 4.35 5.57 1.82
N PHE A 112 5.34 6.40 2.15
CA PHE A 112 6.41 6.06 3.09
C PHE A 112 6.12 6.74 4.42
N TYR A 113 6.13 5.96 5.50
CA TYR A 113 5.73 6.39 6.83
C TYR A 113 6.81 6.06 7.85
N GLU A 114 7.02 6.94 8.82
CA GLU A 114 7.65 6.53 10.06
C GLU A 114 6.66 5.67 10.86
N THR A 115 7.15 4.65 11.56
CA THR A 115 6.30 3.94 12.52
C THR A 115 6.43 4.55 13.91
N TYR A 116 5.35 4.48 14.67
CA TYR A 116 5.44 4.56 16.12
C TYR A 116 6.18 3.35 16.69
N ASP A 117 6.76 3.55 17.87
CA ASP A 117 7.32 2.46 18.66
C ASP A 117 6.17 1.64 19.24
N ALA A 118 6.05 0.38 18.81
CA ALA A 118 4.95 -0.48 19.22
C ALA A 118 4.91 -0.68 20.75
N GLY A 119 6.07 -0.79 21.41
CA GLY A 119 6.16 -0.92 22.86
C GLY A 119 5.60 0.30 23.60
N LYS A 120 5.86 1.52 23.10
CA LYS A 120 5.27 2.75 23.67
C LYS A 120 3.77 2.82 23.48
N ILE A 121 3.26 2.46 22.31
CA ILE A 121 1.81 2.44 22.04
C ILE A 121 1.13 1.39 22.91
N LEU A 122 1.70 0.18 22.99
CA LEU A 122 1.20 -0.90 23.84
C LEU A 122 1.23 -0.53 25.32
N ALA A 123 2.28 0.12 25.82
CA ALA A 123 2.36 0.58 27.20
C ALA A 123 1.26 1.60 27.53
N LEU A 124 0.84 2.41 26.56
CA LEU A 124 -0.30 3.31 26.72
C LEU A 124 -1.60 2.52 26.76
N ILE A 125 -1.86 1.65 25.79
CA ILE A 125 -3.09 0.85 25.72
C ILE A 125 -3.27 -0.04 26.96
N TYR A 126 -2.21 -0.71 27.39
CA TYR A 126 -2.23 -1.71 28.47
C TYR A 126 -1.75 -1.18 29.82
N GLY A 127 -1.46 0.12 29.95
CA GLY A 127 -1.02 0.72 31.21
C GLY A 127 -2.07 0.57 32.33
N LYS A 128 -1.61 0.56 33.60
CA LYS A 128 -2.46 0.36 34.80
C LYS A 128 -3.76 1.19 34.86
N PRO A 129 -3.81 2.46 34.41
CA PRO A 129 -5.05 3.24 34.39
C PRO A 129 -6.09 2.70 33.40
N LEU A 130 -5.65 2.16 32.25
CA LEU A 130 -6.53 1.58 31.24
C LEU A 130 -6.94 0.16 31.58
N GLN A 131 -6.09 -0.67 32.19
CA GLN A 131 -6.54 -1.98 32.68
C GLN A 131 -7.74 -1.82 33.63
N ASN A 132 -7.66 -0.89 34.58
CA ASN A 132 -8.76 -0.66 35.52
C ASN A 132 -9.99 0.01 34.87
N TYR A 133 -9.82 0.78 33.78
CA TYR A 133 -10.90 1.51 33.10
C TYR A 133 -11.57 0.70 31.98
N VAL A 134 -10.80 -0.04 31.17
CA VAL A 134 -11.26 -1.00 30.17
C VAL A 134 -12.00 -2.13 30.87
N ILE A 135 -11.43 -2.73 31.92
CA ILE A 135 -12.15 -3.73 32.74
C ILE A 135 -13.39 -3.08 33.41
N GLY A 136 -13.29 -1.84 33.87
CA GLY A 136 -14.41 -1.16 34.56
C GLY A 136 -15.62 -0.83 33.66
N LYS A 137 -15.43 -0.60 32.36
CA LYS A 137 -16.50 -0.20 31.43
C LYS A 137 -16.94 -1.33 30.49
N TRP A 138 -16.08 -2.30 30.19
CA TRP A 138 -16.34 -3.43 29.28
C TRP A 138 -16.73 -4.73 30.01
N VAL A 139 -16.87 -4.74 31.34
CA VAL A 139 -17.50 -5.86 32.06
C VAL A 139 -18.95 -6.10 31.64
N GLU A 140 -19.61 -5.11 31.02
CA GLU A 140 -20.98 -5.25 30.50
C GLU A 140 -21.05 -5.85 29.08
N ASP A 141 -19.97 -5.80 28.29
CA ASP A 141 -19.91 -6.34 26.91
C ASP A 141 -18.92 -7.51 26.83
N GLN A 142 -19.44 -8.73 27.03
CA GLN A 142 -18.67 -9.96 27.09
C GLN A 142 -17.98 -10.31 25.75
N ASP A 143 -18.55 -9.91 24.61
CA ASP A 143 -18.06 -10.33 23.29
C ASP A 143 -16.72 -9.66 22.93
N ALA A 144 -16.53 -8.42 23.36
CA ALA A 144 -15.28 -7.70 23.13
C ALA A 144 -14.17 -8.08 24.11
N LEU A 145 -14.53 -8.51 25.32
CA LEU A 145 -13.60 -9.08 26.28
C LEU A 145 -13.01 -10.39 25.72
N ASP A 146 -13.84 -11.25 25.12
CA ASP A 146 -13.41 -12.51 24.51
C ASP A 146 -12.45 -12.28 23.33
N VAL A 147 -12.69 -11.28 22.47
CA VAL A 147 -11.79 -10.95 21.34
C VAL A 147 -10.42 -10.45 21.82
N LEU A 148 -10.38 -9.66 22.90
CA LEU A 148 -9.12 -9.18 23.47
C LEU A 148 -8.37 -10.28 24.22
N ILE A 149 -9.08 -11.14 24.95
CA ILE A 149 -8.50 -12.32 25.59
C ILE A 149 -7.93 -13.24 24.51
N ASP A 150 -8.68 -13.50 23.44
CA ASP A 150 -8.22 -14.33 22.32
C ASP A 150 -7.03 -13.68 21.60
N SER A 151 -7.03 -12.37 21.37
CA SER A 151 -5.89 -11.68 20.73
C SER A 151 -4.64 -11.69 21.61
N ASN A 152 -4.79 -11.47 22.93
CA ASN A 152 -3.70 -11.57 23.90
C ASN A 152 -3.22 -13.02 24.05
N GLN A 153 -4.13 -13.99 24.00
CA GLN A 153 -3.80 -15.41 24.05
C GLN A 153 -3.08 -15.84 22.76
N ILE A 154 -3.54 -15.43 21.59
CA ILE A 154 -2.89 -15.64 20.29
C ILE A 154 -1.48 -15.03 20.30
N MET A 155 -1.33 -13.81 20.81
CA MET A 155 -0.01 -13.17 20.95
C MET A 155 0.88 -13.93 21.94
N SER A 156 0.33 -14.33 23.09
CA SER A 156 1.05 -15.11 24.10
C SER A 156 1.51 -16.47 23.56
N ASP A 157 0.61 -17.20 22.89
CA ASP A 157 0.88 -18.49 22.26
C ASP A 157 1.97 -18.37 21.18
N TYR A 158 1.87 -17.32 20.35
CA TYR A 158 2.90 -16.98 19.35
C TYR A 158 4.26 -16.70 20.00
N MET A 159 4.31 -15.95 21.10
CA MET A 159 5.56 -15.63 21.77
C MET A 159 6.16 -16.88 22.43
N GLN A 160 5.34 -17.73 23.03
CA GLN A 160 5.76 -18.93 23.72
C GLN A 160 6.26 -20.04 22.77
N GLU A 161 5.62 -20.23 21.61
CA GLU A 161 6.00 -21.24 20.63
C GLU A 161 7.37 -20.93 19.98
N TYR A 162 7.67 -19.65 19.75
CA TYR A 162 8.82 -19.24 18.93
C TYR A 162 9.93 -18.55 19.72
N PHE A 163 9.66 -18.09 20.94
CA PHE A 163 10.65 -17.54 21.86
C PHE A 163 10.56 -18.23 23.23
N PRO A 164 10.72 -19.57 23.30
CA PRO A 164 10.43 -20.36 24.50
C PRO A 164 11.34 -20.07 25.71
N ALA A 165 12.45 -19.34 25.50
CA ALA A 165 13.31 -18.85 26.56
C ALA A 165 12.72 -17.61 27.30
N TYR A 166 11.63 -17.04 26.79
CA TYR A 166 10.93 -15.92 27.40
C TYR A 166 9.74 -16.44 28.23
N PRO A 167 9.64 -16.08 29.53
CA PRO A 167 8.54 -16.52 30.38
C PRO A 167 7.20 -15.93 29.90
N ALA A 168 6.08 -16.49 30.39
CA ALA A 168 4.72 -16.00 30.13
C ALA A 168 4.68 -14.47 30.13
N VAL A 169 4.20 -13.88 29.03
CA VAL A 169 4.39 -12.46 28.69
C VAL A 169 4.05 -11.56 29.88
N ASP A 170 5.06 -11.05 30.57
CA ASP A 170 4.88 -9.91 31.47
C ASP A 170 4.76 -8.67 30.59
N PHE A 171 3.52 -8.22 30.38
CA PHE A 171 3.20 -7.04 29.57
C PHE A 171 3.84 -5.75 30.12
N SER A 172 4.52 -5.78 31.28
CA SER A 172 5.35 -4.68 31.76
C SER A 172 6.71 -4.55 31.05
N ASP A 173 7.17 -5.57 30.32
CA ASP A 173 8.42 -5.58 29.54
C ASP A 173 8.21 -5.39 28.02
N LEU A 174 6.99 -5.02 27.57
CA LEU A 174 6.64 -4.81 26.15
C LEU A 174 7.56 -3.83 25.41
N THR A 175 8.22 -2.92 26.13
CA THR A 175 9.16 -1.95 25.57
C THR A 175 10.46 -2.57 25.04
N SER A 176 10.71 -3.84 25.34
CA SER A 176 11.95 -4.55 24.95
C SER A 176 11.84 -5.25 23.59
N PHE A 177 10.63 -5.42 23.05
CA PHE A 177 10.41 -6.04 21.74
C PHE A 177 10.29 -4.98 20.65
N SER A 178 11.33 -4.86 19.82
CA SER A 178 11.29 -4.06 18.60
C SER A 178 10.53 -4.85 17.53
N ILE A 179 9.25 -4.56 17.35
CA ILE A 179 8.41 -5.03 16.24
C ILE A 179 7.65 -3.83 15.65
N PRO A 180 7.31 -3.84 14.35
CA PRO A 180 6.66 -2.69 13.72
C PRO A 180 5.13 -2.64 13.91
N TYR A 181 4.52 -3.66 14.52
CA TYR A 181 3.06 -3.77 14.68
C TYR A 181 2.64 -3.87 16.16
N VAL A 182 1.48 -3.29 16.48
CA VAL A 182 0.90 -3.23 17.82
C VAL A 182 -0.11 -4.35 18.08
N PHE A 183 -0.77 -4.86 17.04
CA PHE A 183 -1.67 -6.02 17.14
C PHE A 183 -1.44 -6.99 15.99
N ILE A 184 -1.86 -8.24 16.19
CA ILE A 184 -1.99 -9.22 15.12
C ILE A 184 -3.40 -9.81 15.17
N ALA A 185 -4.01 -10.05 14.01
CA ALA A 185 -5.34 -10.65 13.93
C ALA A 185 -5.47 -11.55 12.70
N LYS A 186 -6.34 -12.56 12.76
CA LYS A 186 -6.77 -13.29 11.56
C LYS A 186 -7.66 -12.40 10.70
N ALA A 187 -7.76 -12.70 9.40
CA ALA A 187 -8.65 -11.98 8.48
C ALA A 187 -10.07 -11.79 9.04
N GLU A 188 -10.66 -12.87 9.57
CA GLU A 188 -12.02 -12.91 10.11
C GLU A 188 -12.24 -12.04 11.36
N ASP A 189 -11.17 -11.69 12.07
CA ASP A 189 -11.23 -10.92 13.31
C ASP A 189 -10.86 -9.44 13.12
N THR A 190 -10.26 -9.06 11.98
CA THR A 190 -9.86 -7.67 11.67
C THR A 190 -11.03 -6.69 11.79
N ALA A 191 -12.24 -7.09 11.39
CA ALA A 191 -13.45 -6.26 11.53
C ALA A 191 -13.82 -5.97 12.99
N LYS A 192 -13.62 -6.94 13.88
CA LYS A 192 -13.88 -6.77 15.32
C LYS A 192 -12.83 -5.84 15.93
N VAL A 193 -11.56 -6.01 15.57
CA VAL A 193 -10.49 -5.10 15.98
C VAL A 193 -10.79 -3.67 15.51
N ASN A 194 -11.19 -3.48 14.26
CA ASN A 194 -11.58 -2.17 13.72
C ASN A 194 -12.75 -1.53 14.47
N ALA A 195 -13.67 -2.32 15.03
CA ALA A 195 -14.75 -1.79 15.87
C ALA A 195 -14.21 -1.26 17.21
N ILE A 196 -13.28 -1.99 17.83
CA ILE A 196 -12.60 -1.56 19.07
C ILE A 196 -11.82 -0.27 18.84
N LEU A 197 -11.09 -0.17 17.73
CA LEU A 197 -10.31 1.02 17.37
C LEU A 197 -11.17 2.27 17.18
N LYS A 198 -12.47 2.14 16.96
CA LYS A 198 -13.41 3.28 16.85
C LYS A 198 -14.01 3.70 18.19
N ASP A 199 -13.80 2.92 19.25
CA ASP A 199 -14.28 3.30 20.57
C ASP A 199 -13.44 4.45 21.13
N THR A 200 -14.10 5.57 21.40
CA THR A 200 -13.53 6.75 22.03
C THR A 200 -12.76 6.45 23.32
N VAL A 201 -13.13 5.42 24.07
CA VAL A 201 -12.42 4.97 25.28
C VAL A 201 -11.07 4.36 24.94
N PHE A 202 -10.99 3.56 23.88
CA PHE A 202 -9.74 2.98 23.39
C PHE A 202 -8.82 4.05 22.81
N LEU A 203 -9.38 5.02 22.09
CA LEU A 203 -8.62 6.09 21.45
C LEU A 203 -8.17 7.20 22.39
N ASN A 204 -8.88 7.46 23.50
CA ASN A 204 -8.57 8.56 24.42
C ASN A 204 -7.09 8.61 24.89
N PRO A 205 -6.43 7.49 25.23
CA PRO A 205 -5.01 7.48 25.59
C PRO A 205 -4.08 7.81 24.42
N LEU A 206 -4.52 7.54 23.19
CA LEU A 206 -3.78 7.77 21.96
C LEU A 206 -4.02 9.17 21.37
N ALA A 207 -5.02 9.91 21.88
CA ALA A 207 -5.38 11.25 21.41
C ALA A 207 -4.25 12.30 21.53
N ILE A 208 -3.17 11.98 22.27
CA ILE A 208 -1.96 12.80 22.32
C ILE A 208 -1.15 12.75 21.02
N TYR A 209 -1.32 11.71 20.20
CA TYR A 209 -0.68 11.52 18.91
C TYR A 209 -1.66 11.93 17.81
N GLN A 210 -1.66 13.22 17.48
CA GLN A 210 -2.58 13.79 16.48
C GLN A 210 -2.25 13.34 15.04
N ASP A 211 -1.03 12.85 14.85
CA ASP A 211 -0.44 12.33 13.62
C ASP A 211 -0.45 10.79 13.56
N LEU A 212 -1.16 10.11 14.48
CA LEU A 212 -1.22 8.66 14.50
C LEU A 212 -2.34 8.13 13.60
N GLU A 213 -1.96 7.29 12.65
CA GLU A 213 -2.89 6.43 11.90
C GLU A 213 -2.58 4.95 12.10
N MET A 214 -3.60 4.11 11.95
CA MET A 214 -3.48 2.66 12.11
C MET A 214 -3.85 1.94 10.82
N HIS A 215 -2.87 1.26 10.22
CA HIS A 215 -3.01 0.58 8.93
C HIS A 215 -2.74 -0.92 9.10
N TRP A 216 -3.52 -1.76 8.45
CA TRP A 216 -3.29 -3.21 8.43
C TRP A 216 -2.20 -3.57 7.42
N GLY A 217 -1.46 -4.64 7.68
CA GLY A 217 -0.56 -5.23 6.68
C GLY A 217 -1.34 -5.82 5.49
N LYS A 218 -0.78 -5.74 4.29
CA LYS A 218 -1.29 -6.45 3.10
C LYS A 218 -0.96 -7.94 3.14
N TYR A 219 0.21 -8.30 3.66
CA TYR A 219 0.70 -9.67 3.69
C TYR A 219 0.61 -10.27 5.08
N VAL A 220 0.40 -11.59 5.12
CA VAL A 220 0.29 -12.34 6.36
C VAL A 220 1.67 -12.58 6.99
N ILE A 221 1.71 -12.40 8.30
CA ILE A 221 2.78 -12.80 9.20
C ILE A 221 2.51 -14.26 9.59
N LYS A 222 3.52 -15.12 9.41
CA LYS A 222 3.46 -16.57 9.68
C LYS A 222 2.23 -17.24 9.07
N ASP A 223 1.96 -16.94 7.79
CA ASP A 223 0.91 -17.55 6.95
C ASP A 223 -0.53 -17.31 7.40
N LYS A 224 -0.79 -16.56 8.49
CA LYS A 224 -2.11 -16.56 9.15
C LYS A 224 -2.58 -15.23 9.70
N PHE A 225 -1.67 -14.32 10.04
CA PHE A 225 -2.02 -13.12 10.80
C PHE A 225 -1.69 -11.84 10.05
N PHE A 226 -2.53 -10.83 10.13
CA PHE A 226 -2.23 -9.48 9.67
C PHE A 226 -1.74 -8.65 10.85
N GLY A 227 -0.65 -7.91 10.66
CA GLY A 227 -0.18 -6.94 11.65
C GLY A 227 -0.93 -5.61 11.53
N LEU A 228 -1.28 -4.99 12.65
CA LEU A 228 -1.74 -3.60 12.69
C LEU A 228 -0.56 -2.69 13.04
N TYR A 229 -0.26 -1.77 12.14
CA TYR A 229 0.86 -0.84 12.26
C TYR A 229 0.35 0.51 12.74
N CYS A 230 1.13 1.17 13.60
CA CYS A 230 0.90 2.55 14.00
C CYS A 230 1.86 3.45 13.23
N LEU A 231 1.32 4.26 12.32
CA LEU A 231 2.06 5.10 11.39
C LEU A 231 1.98 6.56 11.83
N LYS A 232 3.04 7.32 11.58
CA LYS A 232 3.02 8.79 11.69
C LYS A 232 2.67 9.39 10.35
N THR A 233 1.77 10.36 10.35
CA THR A 233 1.35 11.12 9.17
C THR A 233 1.68 12.60 9.31
N ASP A 234 1.78 13.31 8.19
CA ASP A 234 1.83 14.77 8.17
C ASP A 234 0.46 15.28 7.74
N PHE A 235 -0.38 15.67 8.71
CA PHE A 235 -1.78 16.06 8.48
C PHE A 235 -2.63 15.02 7.71
N GLY A 236 -2.35 13.72 7.92
CA GLY A 236 -3.02 12.62 7.23
C GLY A 236 -2.25 12.10 6.01
N ASP A 237 -1.22 12.81 5.54
CA ASP A 237 -0.42 12.39 4.41
C ASP A 237 0.82 11.58 4.83
N ALA A 238 1.34 10.80 3.89
CA ALA A 238 2.62 10.10 4.06
C ALA A 238 3.80 11.09 4.04
N MET A 239 4.92 10.70 4.67
CA MET A 239 6.16 11.51 4.67
C MET A 239 6.77 11.63 3.26
N MET A 240 6.56 10.61 2.43
CA MET A 240 6.85 10.65 1.00
C MET A 240 5.76 9.88 0.25
N SER A 241 5.47 10.29 -0.98
CA SER A 241 4.41 9.69 -1.80
C SER A 241 4.97 9.02 -3.06
N SER A 242 4.06 8.50 -3.90
CA SER A 242 4.42 7.92 -5.20
C SER A 242 5.10 8.91 -6.16
N SER A 243 4.98 10.22 -5.95
CA SER A 243 5.68 11.25 -6.73
C SER A 243 7.22 11.20 -6.57
N SER A 244 7.69 10.72 -5.42
CA SER A 244 9.12 10.51 -5.13
C SER A 244 9.68 9.28 -5.87
N ILE A 245 8.84 8.47 -6.52
CA ILE A 245 9.22 7.23 -7.23
C ILE A 245 9.44 7.52 -8.72
N LYS A 246 10.65 7.23 -9.19
CA LYS A 246 10.99 7.30 -10.62
C LYS A 246 10.57 6.03 -11.36
N GLU A 247 10.93 4.88 -10.81
CA GLU A 247 10.77 3.58 -11.46
C GLU A 247 10.62 2.47 -10.42
N VAL A 248 9.80 1.47 -10.75
CA VAL A 248 9.64 0.25 -9.95
C VAL A 248 9.89 -0.96 -10.84
N THR A 249 10.74 -1.87 -10.40
CA THR A 249 11.09 -3.08 -11.14
C THR A 249 11.11 -4.29 -10.23
N GLN A 250 10.89 -5.47 -10.81
CA GLN A 250 11.25 -6.72 -10.16
C GLN A 250 12.77 -6.89 -10.23
N ASN A 251 13.36 -7.33 -9.13
CA ASN A 251 14.75 -7.79 -9.07
C ASN A 251 14.85 -9.06 -8.23
N PHE A 252 16.06 -9.57 -8.03
CA PHE A 252 16.34 -10.69 -7.14
C PHE A 252 17.37 -10.26 -6.11
N ASP A 253 17.16 -10.62 -4.85
CA ASP A 253 18.13 -10.38 -3.79
C ASP A 253 19.44 -11.11 -4.11
N SER A 254 20.55 -10.38 -4.04
CA SER A 254 21.86 -10.93 -4.41
C SER A 254 22.32 -12.10 -3.54
N GLN A 255 21.86 -12.16 -2.28
CA GLN A 255 22.27 -13.17 -1.30
C GLN A 255 21.30 -14.35 -1.28
N THR A 256 20.00 -14.07 -1.23
CA THR A 256 18.97 -15.12 -1.08
C THR A 256 18.44 -15.64 -2.42
N GLN A 257 18.66 -14.91 -3.52
CA GLN A 257 18.03 -15.16 -4.83
C GLN A 257 16.50 -15.13 -4.79
N GLU A 258 15.93 -14.58 -3.73
CA GLU A 258 14.48 -14.38 -3.60
C GLU A 258 14.05 -13.17 -4.42
N PRO A 259 12.84 -13.21 -5.02
CA PRO A 259 12.36 -12.08 -5.78
C PRO A 259 12.04 -10.91 -4.84
N VAL A 260 12.42 -9.70 -5.27
CA VAL A 260 12.24 -8.46 -4.53
C VAL A 260 11.70 -7.37 -5.44
N VAL A 261 11.09 -6.35 -4.86
CA VAL A 261 10.71 -5.13 -5.59
C VAL A 261 11.75 -4.06 -5.36
N LEU A 262 12.28 -3.51 -6.45
CA LEU A 262 13.28 -2.45 -6.44
C LEU A 262 12.63 -1.15 -6.89
N ILE A 263 12.69 -0.14 -6.02
CA ILE A 263 12.20 1.21 -6.25
C ILE A 263 13.40 2.13 -6.46
N ASN A 264 13.49 2.73 -7.64
CA ASN A 264 14.41 3.83 -7.91
C ASN A 264 13.65 5.15 -7.68
N LEU A 265 14.21 6.02 -6.84
CA LEU A 265 13.62 7.30 -6.50
C LEU A 265 14.02 8.40 -7.51
N THR A 266 13.25 9.47 -7.54
CA THR A 266 13.64 10.71 -8.22
C THR A 266 14.80 11.38 -7.47
N GLU A 267 15.44 12.40 -8.04
CA GLU A 267 16.51 13.12 -7.35
C GLU A 267 16.01 13.84 -6.08
N GLU A 268 14.78 14.34 -6.12
CA GLU A 268 14.10 14.92 -4.95
C GLU A 268 13.77 13.83 -3.93
N GLY A 269 13.11 12.75 -4.37
CA GLY A 269 12.78 11.60 -3.53
C GLY A 269 14.01 10.97 -2.87
N ARG A 270 15.15 10.93 -3.55
CA ARG A 270 16.43 10.48 -2.98
C ARG A 270 16.85 11.33 -1.79
N ARG A 271 16.70 12.65 -1.86
CA ARG A 271 17.06 13.58 -0.78
C ARG A 271 16.09 13.45 0.40
N GLU A 272 14.79 13.39 0.11
CA GLU A 272 13.75 13.14 1.11
C GLU A 272 13.97 11.83 1.85
N PHE A 273 14.24 10.75 1.12
CA PHE A 273 14.45 9.43 1.71
C PHE A 273 15.77 9.34 2.50
N ALA A 274 16.81 10.06 2.07
CA ALA A 274 18.06 10.16 2.83
C ALA A 274 17.81 10.84 4.19
N ASP A 275 17.05 11.93 4.22
CA ASP A 275 16.66 12.61 5.46
C ASP A 275 15.76 11.72 6.33
N LEU A 276 14.73 11.10 5.73
CA LEU A 276 13.82 10.19 6.41
C LEU A 276 14.55 8.99 7.03
N SER A 277 15.44 8.33 6.27
CA SER A 277 16.24 7.21 6.80
C SER A 277 17.24 7.66 7.87
N SER A 278 17.80 8.87 7.78
CA SER A 278 18.71 9.40 8.81
C SER A 278 18.03 9.63 10.16
N LYS A 279 16.79 10.15 10.15
CA LYS A 279 15.97 10.40 11.35
C LYS A 279 15.45 9.11 12.00
N ASN A 280 15.45 8.02 11.23
CA ASN A 280 14.84 6.74 11.60
C ASN A 280 15.85 5.60 11.74
N LEU A 281 17.15 5.89 11.94
CA LEU A 281 18.13 4.87 12.33
C LEU A 281 17.63 4.05 13.52
N ASP A 282 17.76 2.73 13.39
CA ASP A 282 17.27 1.73 14.34
C ASP A 282 15.74 1.71 14.58
N LYS A 283 14.96 2.41 13.76
CA LYS A 283 13.49 2.38 13.79
C LYS A 283 12.95 1.73 12.52
N TYR A 284 11.64 1.45 12.51
CA TYR A 284 10.98 0.93 11.32
C TYR A 284 10.47 2.07 10.44
N LEU A 285 10.56 1.84 9.14
CA LEU A 285 10.00 2.71 8.12
C LEU A 285 9.01 1.88 7.31
N ALA A 286 7.73 2.22 7.38
CA ALA A 286 6.68 1.49 6.68
C ALA A 286 6.50 2.03 5.26
N ILE A 287 6.21 1.12 4.35
CA ILE A 287 5.75 1.42 3.00
C ILE A 287 4.34 0.86 2.92
N ALA A 288 3.37 1.72 2.61
CA ALA A 288 1.99 1.32 2.44
C ALA A 288 1.52 1.60 1.01
N LEU A 289 0.57 0.78 0.57
CA LEU A 289 -0.12 0.92 -0.70
C LEU A 289 -1.62 0.90 -0.38
N ASN A 290 -2.32 2.00 -0.67
CA ASN A 290 -3.75 2.17 -0.39
C ASN A 290 -4.10 1.81 1.07
N ASP A 291 -3.42 2.43 2.02
CA ASP A 291 -3.59 2.22 3.47
C ASP A 291 -3.32 0.79 3.98
N GLN A 292 -2.66 -0.03 3.15
CA GLN A 292 -2.19 -1.35 3.55
C GLN A 292 -0.67 -1.39 3.58
N VAL A 293 -0.08 -1.71 4.73
CA VAL A 293 1.38 -1.81 4.89
C VAL A 293 1.88 -3.03 4.14
N ILE A 294 2.68 -2.80 3.09
CA ILE A 294 3.29 -3.87 2.29
C ILE A 294 4.63 -4.33 2.87
N SER A 295 5.34 -3.44 3.57
CA SER A 295 6.61 -3.74 4.23
C SER A 295 6.93 -2.69 5.27
N ALA A 296 7.59 -3.08 6.37
CA ALA A 296 8.08 -2.18 7.40
C ALA A 296 9.47 -2.62 7.87
N PRO A 297 10.52 -2.47 7.05
CA PRO A 297 11.87 -2.86 7.43
C PRO A 297 12.45 -1.94 8.52
N LYS A 298 13.35 -2.52 9.33
CA LYS A 298 14.17 -1.75 10.26
C LYS A 298 15.27 -1.04 9.49
N VAL A 299 15.41 0.28 9.68
CA VAL A 299 16.47 1.07 9.06
C VAL A 299 17.78 0.79 9.80
N GLN A 300 18.70 0.10 9.14
CA GLN A 300 20.01 -0.28 9.70
C GLN A 300 21.12 0.74 9.39
N GLN A 301 20.95 1.51 8.32
CA GLN A 301 21.88 2.53 7.86
C GLN A 301 21.14 3.61 7.08
N ILE A 302 21.77 4.77 6.94
CA ILE A 302 21.26 5.89 6.13
C ILE A 302 21.29 5.49 4.65
N ILE A 303 20.21 5.76 3.91
CA ILE A 303 20.06 5.38 2.49
C ILE A 303 20.12 6.63 1.63
N GLU A 304 21.32 6.97 1.15
CA GLU A 304 21.57 8.17 0.33
C GLU A 304 21.51 7.90 -1.19
N GLY A 305 21.53 6.62 -1.58
CA GLY A 305 21.67 6.16 -2.96
C GLY A 305 20.39 6.23 -3.80
N GLY A 306 19.23 6.54 -3.21
CA GLY A 306 17.97 6.72 -3.93
C GLY A 306 17.36 5.42 -4.44
N GLN A 307 17.77 4.28 -3.88
CA GLN A 307 17.27 2.97 -4.23
C GLN A 307 16.74 2.29 -2.97
N VAL A 308 15.49 1.82 -3.04
CA VAL A 308 14.79 1.15 -1.94
C VAL A 308 14.40 -0.25 -2.40
N GLN A 309 14.72 -1.25 -1.58
CA GLN A 309 14.35 -2.64 -1.84
C GLN A 309 13.23 -3.05 -0.89
N ILE A 310 12.18 -3.66 -1.43
CA ILE A 310 11.09 -4.29 -0.69
C ILE A 310 11.22 -5.80 -0.81
N SER A 311 11.46 -6.44 0.33
CA SER A 311 11.52 -7.90 0.48
C SER A 311 10.32 -8.40 1.29
N GLY A 312 9.89 -9.64 1.06
CA GLY A 312 8.71 -10.19 1.75
C GLY A 312 8.28 -11.61 1.37
N ASN A 313 9.20 -12.45 0.87
CA ASN A 313 8.90 -13.83 0.41
C ASN A 313 7.75 -13.91 -0.61
N PHE A 314 7.68 -12.91 -1.49
CA PHE A 314 6.62 -12.81 -2.48
C PHE A 314 6.71 -13.95 -3.49
N ASN A 315 5.55 -14.49 -3.88
CA ASN A 315 5.47 -15.34 -5.06
C ASN A 315 5.52 -14.50 -6.35
N LYS A 316 5.61 -15.18 -7.50
CA LYS A 316 5.78 -14.51 -8.80
C LYS A 316 4.61 -13.57 -9.11
N GLU A 317 3.39 -14.01 -8.84
CA GLU A 317 2.17 -13.24 -9.09
C GLU A 317 2.11 -12.00 -8.18
N GLU A 318 2.44 -12.14 -6.90
CA GLU A 318 2.50 -11.05 -5.92
C GLU A 318 3.55 -10.00 -6.29
N ILE A 319 4.74 -10.41 -6.74
CA ILE A 319 5.78 -9.50 -7.24
C ILE A 319 5.26 -8.69 -8.42
N GLN A 320 4.65 -9.35 -9.40
CA GLN A 320 4.15 -8.71 -10.61
C GLN A 320 3.02 -7.72 -10.28
N GLU A 321 2.10 -8.11 -9.40
CA GLU A 321 1.06 -7.23 -8.89
C GLU A 321 1.66 -6.03 -8.17
N LEU A 322 2.64 -6.24 -7.29
CA LEU A 322 3.24 -5.18 -6.50
C LEU A 322 4.03 -4.18 -7.36
N VAL A 323 4.85 -4.67 -8.29
CA VAL A 323 5.57 -3.81 -9.26
C VAL A 323 4.59 -3.00 -10.10
N ALA A 324 3.50 -3.63 -10.55
CA ALA A 324 2.46 -2.95 -11.30
C ALA A 324 1.81 -1.84 -10.46
N MET A 325 1.30 -2.17 -9.27
CA MET A 325 0.61 -1.19 -8.41
C MET A 325 1.51 -0.03 -8.00
N LEU A 326 2.74 -0.31 -7.54
CA LEU A 326 3.68 0.75 -7.14
C LEU A 326 4.15 1.59 -8.34
N GLY A 327 4.24 0.99 -9.53
CA GLY A 327 4.65 1.66 -10.75
C GLY A 327 3.57 2.53 -11.41
N MET A 328 2.29 2.29 -11.12
CA MET A 328 1.16 3.00 -11.75
C MET A 328 1.11 4.50 -11.41
N GLY A 329 1.66 4.92 -10.27
CA GLY A 329 1.59 6.29 -9.79
C GLY A 329 0.18 6.73 -9.36
N ASN A 330 0.11 7.84 -8.64
CA ASN A 330 -1.15 8.41 -8.17
C ASN A 330 -1.85 9.21 -9.28
N LEU A 331 -3.19 9.20 -9.28
CA LEU A 331 -4.00 10.12 -10.09
C LEU A 331 -4.40 11.30 -9.21
N ALA A 332 -4.08 12.51 -9.64
CA ALA A 332 -4.50 13.72 -8.93
C ALA A 332 -6.00 14.01 -9.09
N PHE A 333 -6.63 13.42 -10.10
CA PHE A 333 -8.05 13.57 -10.40
C PHE A 333 -8.73 12.22 -10.59
N GLU A 334 -10.00 12.12 -10.19
CA GLU A 334 -10.86 11.04 -10.69
C GLU A 334 -11.16 11.27 -12.18
N PHE A 335 -11.00 10.25 -13.03
CA PHE A 335 -11.29 10.32 -14.46
C PHE A 335 -12.45 9.42 -14.86
N LYS A 336 -13.24 9.88 -15.85
CA LYS A 336 -14.28 9.08 -16.51
C LYS A 336 -14.07 9.07 -18.01
N LYS A 337 -14.40 7.95 -18.66
CA LYS A 337 -14.47 7.87 -20.13
C LYS A 337 -15.52 8.88 -20.61
N LYS A 338 -15.16 9.68 -21.59
CA LYS A 338 -16.08 10.57 -22.29
C LYS A 338 -16.85 9.72 -23.30
N ASN A 339 -18.19 9.76 -23.19
CA ASN A 339 -19.10 8.97 -24.02
C ASN A 339 -19.22 9.52 -25.43
#